data_AF-A0A176VCP4-F1
#
_entry.id   AF-A0A176VCP4-F1
#
_cell.length_a   1.000
_cell.length_b   1.000
_cell.length_c   1.000
_cell.angle_alpha   90.00
_cell.angle_beta   90.00
_cell.angle_gamma   90.00
#
_symmetry.space_group_name_H-M   'P 1'
#
loop_
_entity.id
_entity.type
_entity.pdbx_description
1 polymer ?
#
loop_
_entity_poly.entity_id
_entity_poly.type
_entity_poly.pdbx_seq_one_letter_code
_entity_poly.pdbx_strand_id
1 'polypeptide(L)'
;MAEKEEDDEVKKEYNPRGGFEQSAFDNLEREFQDVLQELQNDRSLDRFRVEYEKLHRALKKSHESEKRLIKKCRELNNEIVQNAAKVQNALSMNEEDQNLIIALKQEIDKAWKMVDASQEKEAKAKENIQHLKLEIANLSGIVEQGVTLTMGNDTQVNDLEQEKEELSRERDRTISALMDVKKDLQDWQEKAKSAEADKINLEHDIGVLKDQLSAKRAECDREMKKKERLEREVKELKNSLDSKQNEVKEKMGTMVEQQEVVAKLETTLREQKAIVEKAVKDFELANQKVLKMQGDLEEQINNNTQLLAENSQKQVELKLKEDEIESFKQEIVRVNKVREATVNKLKVVEKQKEEVERQREDLTSQTLKLEKDVEAQRKLAEQERKRLEESLRERDVLNKMKTQAMMES
;
A
#
# COMPACT_ATOMS: atom_id res chain seq x y z
N MET A 1 -22.92 -54.22 0.14
CA MET A 1 -22.98 -53.85 1.58
C MET A 1 -21.57 -53.98 2.15
N ALA A 2 -20.67 -53.04 1.84
CA ALA A 2 -19.32 -52.97 2.44
C ALA A 2 -18.59 -51.65 2.10
N GLU A 3 -19.29 -50.51 1.96
CA GLU A 3 -18.63 -49.26 1.52
C GLU A 3 -19.31 -48.00 2.10
N LYS A 4 -19.89 -48.09 3.30
CA LYS A 4 -20.68 -46.98 3.89
C LYS A 4 -20.27 -46.53 5.29
N GLU A 5 -19.09 -46.92 5.79
CA GLU A 5 -18.71 -46.68 7.20
C GLU A 5 -17.44 -45.83 7.42
N GLU A 6 -16.85 -45.19 6.42
CA GLU A 6 -15.61 -44.41 6.61
C GLU A 6 -15.73 -42.88 6.50
N ASP A 7 -16.95 -42.32 6.45
CA ASP A 7 -17.15 -40.87 6.22
C ASP A 7 -17.71 -40.07 7.43
N ASP A 8 -17.78 -40.67 8.63
CA ASP A 8 -18.40 -40.03 9.81
C ASP A 8 -17.41 -39.49 10.87
N GLU A 9 -16.10 -39.53 10.62
CA GLU A 9 -15.11 -38.81 11.44
C GLU A 9 -14.55 -37.61 10.67
N VAL A 10 -15.11 -36.43 10.97
CA VAL A 10 -14.58 -35.05 10.87
C VAL A 10 -15.66 -34.12 10.31
N LYS A 11 -16.78 -34.01 11.03
CA LYS A 11 -17.62 -32.81 11.02
C LYS A 11 -17.54 -32.13 12.37
N LYS A 12 -16.33 -31.68 12.72
CA LYS A 12 -16.21 -30.54 13.65
C LYS A 12 -16.70 -29.33 12.88
N GLU A 13 -17.99 -29.04 13.02
CA GLU A 13 -18.60 -27.80 12.57
C GLU A 13 -17.77 -26.64 13.13
N TYR A 14 -16.91 -26.06 12.29
CA TYR A 14 -16.28 -24.79 12.56
C TYR A 14 -17.41 -23.76 12.49
N ASN A 15 -18.06 -23.52 13.64
CA ASN A 15 -19.09 -22.52 13.78
C ASN A 15 -18.39 -21.15 13.73
N PRO A 16 -18.43 -20.42 12.59
CA PRO A 16 -17.72 -19.17 12.46
C PRO A 16 -18.61 -18.11 13.10
N ARG A 17 -18.64 -18.05 14.43
CA ARG A 17 -19.33 -16.98 15.17
C ARG A 17 -18.55 -15.68 15.03
N GLY A 18 -18.66 -15.05 13.87
CA GLY A 18 -18.10 -13.70 13.63
C GLY A 18 -18.67 -12.62 14.56
N GLY A 19 -19.68 -12.91 15.40
CA GLY A 19 -20.15 -12.01 16.44
C GLY A 19 -19.32 -12.03 17.73
N PHE A 20 -18.65 -13.15 18.03
CA PHE A 20 -17.83 -13.27 19.25
C PHE A 20 -16.46 -12.60 19.07
N GLU A 21 -15.87 -12.77 17.87
CA GLU A 21 -14.61 -12.11 17.49
C GLU A 21 -14.77 -10.59 17.32
N GLN A 22 -15.92 -10.12 16.82
CA GLN A 22 -16.18 -8.69 16.69
C GLN A 22 -16.31 -8.02 18.07
N SER A 23 -17.03 -8.63 19.01
CA SER A 23 -17.14 -8.09 20.38
C SER A 23 -15.80 -8.10 21.12
N ALA A 24 -14.96 -9.11 20.89
CA ALA A 24 -13.61 -9.16 21.46
C ALA A 24 -12.71 -8.06 20.88
N PHE A 25 -12.80 -7.81 19.57
CA PHE A 25 -12.05 -6.75 18.90
C PHE A 25 -12.51 -5.35 19.34
N ASP A 26 -13.81 -5.12 19.45
CA ASP A 26 -14.37 -3.83 19.90
C ASP A 26 -13.97 -3.50 21.35
N ASN A 27 -13.85 -4.52 22.21
CA ASN A 27 -13.31 -4.36 23.57
C ASN A 27 -11.81 -4.03 23.56
N LEU A 28 -11.04 -4.71 22.71
CA LEU A 28 -9.61 -4.44 22.53
C LEU A 28 -9.36 -3.02 22.01
N GLU A 29 -10.24 -2.51 21.14
CA GLU A 29 -10.16 -1.15 20.59
C GLU A 29 -10.47 -0.07 21.63
N ARG A 30 -11.32 -0.37 22.63
CA ARG A 30 -11.53 0.50 23.81
C ARG A 30 -10.31 0.51 24.72
N GLU A 31 -9.81 -0.66 25.10
CA GLU A 31 -8.60 -0.76 25.94
C GLU A 31 -7.40 -0.06 25.29
N PHE A 32 -7.30 -0.14 23.96
CA PHE A 32 -6.26 0.55 23.20
C PHE A 32 -6.37 2.09 23.27
N GLN A 33 -7.59 2.63 23.21
CA GLN A 33 -7.82 4.07 23.36
C GLN A 33 -7.51 4.55 24.77
N ASP A 34 -7.87 3.78 25.79
CA ASP A 34 -7.59 4.10 27.19
C ASP A 34 -6.08 4.17 27.44
N VAL A 35 -5.31 3.19 26.95
CA VAL A 35 -3.85 3.18 27.05
C VAL A 35 -3.21 4.35 26.30
N LEU A 36 -3.72 4.72 25.11
CA LEU A 36 -3.22 5.91 24.39
C LEU A 36 -3.48 7.21 25.16
N GLN A 37 -4.61 7.30 25.86
CA GLN A 37 -4.97 8.47 26.64
C GLN A 37 -4.10 8.61 27.90
N GLU A 38 -3.74 7.49 28.54
CA GLU A 38 -2.78 7.47 29.65
C GLU A 38 -1.37 7.87 29.20
N LEU A 39 -0.91 7.33 28.07
CA LEU A 39 0.41 7.61 27.50
C LEU A 39 0.58 9.07 27.01
N GLN A 40 -0.52 9.78 26.75
CA GLN A 40 -0.48 11.16 26.27
C GLN A 40 0.01 12.16 27.34
N ASN A 41 -0.04 11.80 28.63
CA ASN A 41 0.35 12.67 29.73
C ASN A 41 1.84 12.61 30.08
N ASP A 42 2.60 11.64 29.53
CA ASP A 42 4.02 11.45 29.82
C ASP A 42 4.88 11.58 28.54
N ARG A 43 5.58 12.71 28.42
CA ARG A 43 6.48 13.02 27.29
C ARG A 43 7.63 12.02 27.13
N SER A 44 8.02 11.31 28.19
CA SER A 44 9.09 10.30 28.07
C SER A 44 8.66 9.06 27.28
N LEU A 45 7.35 8.84 27.16
CA LEU A 45 6.75 7.69 26.48
C LEU A 45 6.25 7.99 25.06
N ASP A 46 6.46 9.20 24.53
CA ASP A 46 6.01 9.59 23.18
C ASP A 46 6.50 8.62 22.09
N ARG A 47 7.74 8.14 22.23
CA ARG A 47 8.33 7.19 21.27
C ARG A 47 7.63 5.83 21.32
N PHE A 48 7.22 5.39 22.51
CA PHE A 48 6.44 4.17 22.69
C PHE A 48 5.01 4.36 22.16
N ARG A 49 4.38 5.52 22.41
CA ARG A 49 3.06 5.87 21.91
C ARG A 49 2.97 5.77 20.39
N VAL A 50 3.96 6.31 19.68
CA VAL A 50 4.04 6.25 18.20
C VAL A 50 4.16 4.81 17.70
N GLU A 51 4.98 3.97 18.34
CA GLU A 51 5.10 2.57 17.95
C GLU A 51 3.83 1.75 18.30
N TYR A 52 3.18 2.07 19.42
CA TYR A 52 1.90 1.47 19.81
C TYR A 52 0.80 1.82 18.81
N GLU A 53 0.67 3.09 18.40
CA GLU A 53 -0.27 3.54 17.35
C GLU A 53 -0.04 2.81 16.01
N LYS A 54 1.22 2.59 15.62
CA LYS A 54 1.55 1.82 14.41
C LYS A 54 1.09 0.37 14.52
N LEU A 55 1.31 -0.26 15.68
CA LEU A 55 0.89 -1.64 15.94
C LEU A 55 -0.63 -1.78 15.84
N HIS A 56 -1.39 -0.86 16.43
CA HIS A 56 -2.85 -0.89 16.31
C HIS A 56 -3.35 -0.64 14.90
N ARG A 57 -2.73 0.27 14.16
CA ARG A 57 -3.07 0.46 12.75
C ARG A 57 -2.84 -0.81 11.93
N ALA A 58 -1.76 -1.55 12.22
CA ALA A 58 -1.50 -2.84 11.60
C ALA A 58 -2.53 -3.91 12.02
N LEU A 59 -2.85 -3.99 13.31
CA LEU A 59 -3.85 -4.92 13.85
C LEU A 59 -5.24 -4.67 13.26
N LYS A 60 -5.68 -3.41 13.20
CA LYS A 60 -6.96 -3.00 12.60
C LYS A 60 -7.04 -3.36 11.12
N LYS A 61 -5.96 -3.11 10.37
CA LYS A 61 -5.87 -3.53 8.96
C LYS A 61 -5.94 -5.05 8.80
N SER A 62 -5.28 -5.79 9.70
CA SER A 62 -5.33 -7.26 9.73
C SER A 62 -6.75 -7.76 9.98
N HIS A 63 -7.42 -7.24 11.00
CA HIS A 63 -8.79 -7.65 11.35
C HIS A 63 -9.81 -7.31 10.25
N GLU A 64 -9.70 -6.15 9.59
CA GLU A 64 -10.53 -5.84 8.42
C GLU A 64 -10.28 -6.78 7.23
N SER A 65 -9.05 -7.24 7.04
CA SER A 65 -8.70 -8.20 5.99
C SER A 65 -9.25 -9.59 6.29
N GLU A 66 -9.16 -10.03 7.55
CA GLU A 66 -9.71 -11.28 8.06
C GLU A 66 -11.24 -11.28 7.93
N LYS A 67 -11.92 -10.20 8.31
CA LYS A 67 -13.38 -10.05 8.17
C LYS A 67 -13.83 -10.18 6.72
N ARG A 68 -13.07 -9.59 5.78
CA ARG A 68 -13.32 -9.75 4.33
C ARG A 68 -13.11 -11.19 3.88
N LEU A 69 -12.06 -11.85 4.37
CA LEU A 69 -11.76 -13.24 4.04
C LEU A 69 -12.86 -14.18 4.54
N ILE A 70 -13.29 -14.04 5.81
CA ILE A 70 -14.38 -14.83 6.39
C ILE A 70 -15.68 -14.63 5.61
N LYS A 71 -16.01 -13.38 5.25
CA LYS A 71 -17.17 -13.09 4.41
C LYS A 71 -17.07 -13.82 3.06
N LYS A 72 -15.89 -13.78 2.42
CA LYS A 72 -15.68 -14.46 1.14
C LYS A 72 -15.74 -15.97 1.26
N CYS A 73 -15.20 -16.55 2.32
CA CYS A 73 -15.32 -17.99 2.62
C CYS A 73 -16.78 -18.41 2.80
N ARG A 74 -17.60 -17.61 3.49
CA ARG A 74 -19.04 -17.89 3.64
C ARG A 74 -19.79 -17.79 2.31
N GLU A 75 -19.48 -16.79 1.49
CA GLU A 75 -20.05 -16.65 0.15
C GLU A 75 -19.70 -17.86 -0.73
N LEU A 76 -18.42 -18.24 -0.79
CA LEU A 76 -17.95 -19.41 -1.54
C LEU A 76 -18.58 -20.70 -1.02
N ASN A 77 -18.69 -20.87 0.30
CA ASN A 77 -19.33 -22.05 0.88
C ASN A 77 -20.82 -22.13 0.51
N ASN A 78 -21.54 -21.00 0.54
CA ASN A 78 -22.92 -20.95 0.09
C ASN A 78 -23.04 -21.27 -1.41
N GLU A 79 -22.15 -20.76 -2.25
CA GLU A 79 -22.10 -21.10 -3.68
C GLU A 79 -21.83 -22.59 -3.91
N ILE A 80 -20.91 -23.19 -3.14
CA ILE A 80 -20.62 -24.63 -3.20
C ILE A 80 -21.87 -25.43 -2.86
N VAL A 81 -22.55 -25.11 -1.75
CA VAL A 81 -23.77 -25.80 -1.33
C VAL A 81 -24.89 -25.64 -2.37
N GLN A 82 -25.07 -24.44 -2.93
CA GLN A 82 -26.06 -24.21 -3.98
C GLN A 82 -25.75 -24.96 -5.26
N ASN A 83 -24.48 -24.99 -5.68
CA ASN A 83 -24.08 -25.74 -6.88
C ASN A 83 -24.20 -27.25 -6.67
N ALA A 84 -23.85 -27.77 -5.49
CA ALA A 84 -24.08 -29.17 -5.14
C ALA A 84 -25.57 -29.53 -5.23
N ALA A 85 -26.47 -28.69 -4.72
CA ALA A 85 -27.91 -28.89 -4.84
C ALA A 85 -28.39 -28.88 -6.31
N LYS A 86 -27.86 -27.96 -7.14
CA LYS A 86 -28.18 -27.93 -8.59
C LYS A 86 -27.71 -29.19 -9.31
N VAL A 87 -26.50 -29.67 -9.02
CA VAL A 87 -25.96 -30.91 -9.60
C VAL A 87 -26.82 -32.11 -9.17
N GLN A 88 -27.17 -32.20 -7.89
CA GLN A 88 -28.01 -33.28 -7.39
C GLN A 88 -29.39 -33.30 -8.06
N ASN A 89 -30.02 -32.13 -8.25
CA ASN A 89 -31.30 -32.03 -8.96
C ASN A 89 -31.16 -32.42 -10.44
N ALA A 90 -30.07 -32.01 -11.10
CA ALA A 90 -29.82 -32.40 -12.49
C ALA A 90 -29.60 -33.91 -12.65
N LEU A 91 -28.94 -34.55 -11.68
CA LEU A 91 -28.77 -36.00 -11.66
C LEU A 91 -30.11 -36.73 -11.47
N SER A 92 -30.94 -36.28 -10.52
CA SER A 92 -32.28 -36.84 -10.29
C SER A 92 -33.16 -36.73 -11.53
N MET A 93 -33.17 -35.56 -12.18
CA MET A 93 -33.95 -35.33 -13.39
C MET A 93 -33.46 -36.19 -14.56
N ASN A 94 -32.14 -36.40 -14.68
CA ASN A 94 -31.58 -37.31 -15.69
C ASN A 94 -31.99 -38.77 -15.43
N GLU A 95 -31.99 -39.21 -14.17
CA GLU A 95 -32.44 -40.55 -13.81
C GLU A 95 -33.93 -40.77 -14.14
N GLU A 96 -34.77 -39.77 -13.87
CA GLU A 96 -36.18 -39.75 -14.28
C GLU A 96 -36.34 -39.80 -15.80
N ASP A 97 -35.58 -39.00 -16.55
CA ASP A 97 -35.58 -39.01 -18.02
C ASP A 97 -35.13 -40.37 -18.59
N GLN A 98 -34.10 -41.00 -18.01
CA GLN A 98 -33.67 -42.34 -18.41
C GLN A 98 -34.78 -43.37 -18.18
N ASN A 99 -35.46 -43.31 -17.04
CA ASN A 99 -36.58 -44.20 -16.75
C ASN A 99 -37.74 -43.99 -17.74
N LEU A 100 -38.04 -42.73 -18.09
CA LEU A 100 -39.05 -42.40 -19.09
C LEU A 100 -38.66 -42.93 -20.48
N ILE A 101 -37.40 -42.76 -20.89
CA ILE A 101 -36.88 -43.30 -22.16
C ILE A 101 -37.04 -44.81 -22.21
N ILE A 102 -36.72 -45.52 -21.12
CA ILE A 102 -36.88 -46.98 -21.04
C ILE A 102 -38.36 -47.36 -21.19
N ALA A 103 -39.27 -46.68 -20.50
CA ALA A 103 -40.70 -46.92 -20.60
C ALA A 103 -41.22 -46.72 -22.03
N LEU A 104 -40.84 -45.61 -22.68
CA LEU A 104 -41.22 -45.32 -24.07
C LEU A 104 -40.66 -46.36 -25.04
N LYS A 105 -39.42 -46.84 -24.86
CA LYS A 105 -38.86 -47.92 -25.68
C LYS A 105 -39.68 -49.21 -25.56
N GLN A 106 -40.08 -49.58 -24.34
CA GLN A 106 -40.95 -50.75 -24.14
C GLN A 106 -42.32 -50.58 -24.81
N GLU A 107 -42.87 -49.37 -24.82
CA GLU A 107 -44.15 -49.07 -25.46
C GLU A 107 -44.05 -49.14 -26.99
N ILE A 108 -42.94 -48.67 -27.57
CA ILE A 108 -42.62 -48.85 -28.99
C ILE A 108 -42.54 -50.34 -29.33
N ASP A 109 -41.82 -51.15 -28.57
CA ASP A 109 -41.71 -52.59 -28.82
C ASP A 109 -43.08 -53.30 -28.75
N LYS A 110 -43.96 -52.87 -27.83
CA LYS A 110 -45.34 -53.37 -27.76
C LYS A 110 -46.16 -52.97 -28.99
N ALA A 111 -46.04 -51.73 -29.43
CA ALA A 111 -46.73 -51.25 -30.64
C ALA A 111 -46.26 -52.01 -31.88
N TRP A 112 -44.95 -52.26 -32.01
CA TRP A 112 -44.38 -53.08 -33.09
C TRP A 112 -44.96 -54.50 -33.09
N LYS A 113 -44.97 -55.17 -31.94
CA LYS A 113 -45.59 -56.51 -31.82
C LYS A 113 -47.08 -56.51 -32.18
N MET A 114 -47.80 -55.43 -31.84
CA MET A 114 -49.22 -55.30 -32.19
C MET A 114 -49.43 -55.14 -33.69
N VAL A 115 -48.54 -54.39 -34.37
CA VAL A 115 -48.54 -54.24 -35.83
C VAL A 115 -48.27 -55.59 -36.50
N ASP A 116 -47.23 -56.31 -36.06
CA ASP A 116 -46.89 -57.63 -36.62
C ASP A 116 -48.06 -58.61 -36.45
N ALA A 117 -48.69 -58.65 -35.27
CA ALA A 117 -49.86 -59.48 -35.01
C ALA A 117 -51.07 -59.09 -35.88
N SER A 118 -51.24 -57.80 -36.18
CA SER A 118 -52.29 -57.33 -37.09
C SER A 118 -52.02 -57.75 -38.53
N GLN A 119 -50.77 -57.64 -38.99
CA GLN A 119 -50.37 -58.08 -40.34
C GLN A 119 -50.55 -59.59 -40.52
N GLU A 120 -50.21 -60.40 -39.51
CA GLU A 120 -50.43 -61.86 -39.57
C GLU A 120 -51.92 -62.21 -39.66
N LYS A 121 -52.78 -61.51 -38.91
CA LYS A 121 -54.24 -61.68 -39.01
C LYS A 121 -54.77 -61.28 -40.38
N GLU A 122 -54.28 -60.19 -40.95
CA GLU A 122 -54.66 -59.74 -42.29
C GLU A 122 -54.27 -60.77 -43.36
N ALA A 123 -53.06 -61.35 -43.26
CA ALA A 123 -52.60 -62.39 -44.19
C ALA A 123 -53.52 -63.62 -44.17
N LYS A 124 -53.89 -64.12 -42.98
CA LYS A 124 -54.82 -65.25 -42.82
C LYS A 124 -56.21 -64.93 -43.38
N ALA A 125 -56.71 -63.72 -43.16
CA ALA A 125 -58.00 -63.30 -43.71
C ALA A 125 -57.98 -63.29 -45.26
N LYS A 126 -56.89 -62.82 -45.87
CA LYS A 126 -56.71 -62.82 -47.33
C LYS A 126 -56.68 -64.23 -47.92
N GLU A 127 -56.02 -65.18 -47.26
CA GLU A 127 -55.97 -66.59 -47.68
C GLU A 127 -57.37 -67.24 -47.62
N ASN A 128 -58.12 -67.01 -46.54
CA ASN A 128 -59.50 -67.50 -46.42
C ASN A 128 -60.42 -66.95 -47.52
N ILE A 129 -60.29 -65.67 -47.87
CA ILE A 129 -61.06 -65.07 -48.97
C ILE A 129 -60.73 -65.75 -50.31
N GLN A 130 -59.46 -66.09 -50.57
CA GLN A 130 -59.09 -66.80 -51.79
C GLN A 130 -59.68 -68.21 -51.85
N HIS A 131 -59.68 -68.95 -50.73
CA HIS A 131 -60.29 -70.27 -50.65
C HIS A 131 -61.79 -70.23 -50.98
N LEU A 132 -62.54 -69.33 -50.35
CA LEU A 132 -63.99 -69.19 -50.58
C LEU A 132 -64.33 -68.82 -52.04
N LYS A 133 -63.48 -68.04 -52.71
CA LYS A 133 -63.67 -67.70 -54.13
C LYS A 133 -63.56 -68.91 -55.06
N LEU A 134 -62.65 -69.85 -54.77
CA LEU A 134 -62.49 -71.09 -55.53
C LEU A 134 -63.71 -72.01 -55.39
N GLU A 135 -64.26 -72.09 -54.17
CA GLU A 135 -65.40 -72.94 -53.87
C GLU A 135 -66.70 -72.45 -54.56
N ILE A 136 -66.90 -71.13 -54.61
CA ILE A 136 -67.99 -70.51 -55.38
C ILE A 136 -67.88 -70.85 -56.87
N ALA A 137 -66.68 -70.81 -57.44
CA ALA A 137 -66.45 -71.13 -58.86
C ALA A 137 -66.76 -72.60 -59.17
N ASN A 138 -66.41 -73.52 -58.26
CA ASN A 138 -66.66 -74.94 -58.43
C ASN A 138 -68.16 -75.28 -58.37
N LEU A 139 -68.89 -74.70 -57.43
CA LEU A 139 -70.34 -74.89 -57.28
C LEU A 139 -71.12 -74.31 -58.46
N SER A 140 -70.66 -73.19 -59.02
CA SER A 140 -71.26 -72.56 -60.20
C SER A 140 -71.17 -73.45 -61.45
N GLY A 141 -70.14 -74.31 -61.56
CA GLY A 141 -69.96 -75.21 -62.70
C GLY A 141 -70.88 -76.44 -62.71
N ILE A 142 -71.43 -76.85 -61.57
CA ILE A 142 -72.30 -78.04 -61.44
C ILE A 142 -73.76 -77.72 -61.78
N VAL A 143 -74.16 -76.45 -61.63
CA VAL A 143 -75.54 -75.98 -61.85
C VAL A 143 -75.89 -75.88 -63.35
N GLU A 144 -74.90 -75.84 -64.23
CA GLU A 144 -75.09 -75.55 -65.66
C GLU A 144 -75.43 -76.79 -66.53
N GLN A 145 -75.55 -78.00 -65.96
CA GLN A 145 -75.49 -79.28 -66.72
C GLN A 145 -76.73 -80.19 -66.67
N GLY A 146 -77.95 -79.67 -66.51
CA GLY A 146 -79.15 -80.53 -66.56
C GLY A 146 -80.42 -79.81 -66.98
N VAL A 147 -80.99 -80.22 -68.12
CA VAL A 147 -82.44 -80.43 -68.41
C VAL A 147 -82.67 -80.41 -69.94
N THR A 148 -83.18 -81.51 -70.53
CA THR A 148 -84.34 -81.55 -71.47
C THR A 148 -84.50 -82.91 -72.18
N LEU A 149 -85.72 -83.51 -72.16
CA LEU A 149 -86.24 -84.40 -73.22
C LEU A 149 -87.80 -84.54 -73.17
N THR A 150 -88.44 -84.02 -74.23
CA THR A 150 -89.48 -84.56 -75.16
C THR A 150 -90.87 -85.14 -74.74
N MET A 151 -91.91 -84.54 -75.38
CA MET A 151 -93.27 -84.95 -75.92
C MET A 151 -93.76 -86.41 -75.83
N GLY A 152 -95.05 -86.82 -75.88
CA GLY A 152 -96.40 -86.24 -76.11
C GLY A 152 -97.46 -87.38 -76.18
N ASN A 153 -98.64 -87.25 -75.57
CA ASN A 153 -99.96 -86.84 -76.14
C ASN A 153 -100.93 -87.96 -76.65
N ASP A 154 -101.59 -88.69 -75.73
CA ASP A 154 -103.02 -89.17 -75.85
C ASP A 154 -103.51 -89.92 -74.60
N THR A 155 -102.60 -90.11 -73.66
CA THR A 155 -102.77 -89.67 -72.29
C THR A 155 -103.27 -88.20 -72.17
N GLN A 156 -103.34 -87.41 -73.25
CA GLN A 156 -103.71 -85.98 -73.35
C GLN A 156 -104.83 -85.47 -72.46
N VAL A 157 -105.92 -86.18 -72.17
CA VAL A 157 -107.00 -85.59 -71.36
C VAL A 157 -106.76 -85.77 -69.86
N ASN A 158 -106.25 -86.94 -69.46
CA ASN A 158 -105.80 -87.19 -68.09
C ASN A 158 -104.44 -86.50 -67.84
N ASP A 159 -103.60 -86.42 -68.87
CA ASP A 159 -102.43 -85.56 -68.96
C ASP A 159 -102.83 -84.11 -68.94
N LEU A 160 -103.91 -83.64 -69.56
CA LEU A 160 -104.31 -82.22 -69.47
C LEU A 160 -104.80 -81.89 -68.05
N GLU A 161 -105.38 -82.85 -67.32
CA GLU A 161 -105.75 -82.70 -65.90
C GLU A 161 -104.52 -82.78 -64.98
N GLN A 162 -103.62 -83.72 -65.25
CA GLN A 162 -102.34 -83.89 -64.57
C GLN A 162 -101.37 -82.74 -64.90
N GLU A 163 -101.40 -82.22 -66.11
CA GLU A 163 -100.72 -81.02 -66.63
C GLU A 163 -101.36 -79.78 -66.04
N LYS A 164 -102.68 -79.72 -65.85
CA LYS A 164 -103.30 -78.62 -65.08
C LYS A 164 -102.85 -78.65 -63.61
N GLU A 165 -102.81 -79.82 -62.97
CA GLU A 165 -102.28 -79.94 -61.60
C GLU A 165 -100.79 -79.66 -61.53
N GLU A 166 -100.00 -80.14 -62.50
CA GLU A 166 -98.57 -79.88 -62.62
C GLU A 166 -98.30 -78.42 -62.91
N LEU A 167 -99.05 -77.78 -63.82
CA LEU A 167 -99.01 -76.35 -64.10
C LEU A 167 -99.49 -75.53 -62.90
N SER A 168 -100.43 -76.04 -62.09
CA SER A 168 -100.83 -75.37 -60.84
C SER A 168 -99.74 -75.49 -59.78
N ARG A 169 -99.13 -76.66 -59.61
CA ARG A 169 -97.97 -76.85 -58.73
C ARG A 169 -96.78 -76.04 -59.21
N GLU A 170 -96.58 -75.94 -60.51
CA GLU A 170 -95.51 -75.17 -61.12
C GLU A 170 -95.79 -73.67 -61.00
N ARG A 171 -97.04 -73.24 -61.14
CA ARG A 171 -97.47 -71.89 -60.80
C ARG A 171 -97.19 -71.60 -59.33
N ASP A 172 -97.54 -72.49 -58.42
CA ASP A 172 -97.33 -72.26 -56.98
C ASP A 172 -95.84 -72.27 -56.62
N ARG A 173 -95.03 -73.13 -57.24
CA ARG A 173 -93.56 -73.12 -57.14
C ARG A 173 -92.96 -71.84 -57.70
N THR A 174 -93.40 -71.40 -58.87
CA THR A 174 -92.91 -70.16 -59.50
C THR A 174 -93.36 -68.93 -58.73
N ILE A 175 -94.56 -68.93 -58.12
CA ILE A 175 -95.01 -67.88 -57.20
C ILE A 175 -94.13 -67.87 -55.94
N SER A 176 -93.84 -69.02 -55.34
CA SER A 176 -92.94 -69.11 -54.18
C SER A 176 -91.54 -68.62 -54.52
N ALA A 177 -90.96 -69.10 -55.63
CA ALA A 177 -89.65 -68.66 -56.11
C ALA A 177 -89.65 -67.15 -56.42
N LEU A 178 -90.73 -66.61 -56.97
CA LEU A 178 -90.88 -65.18 -57.23
C LEU A 178 -90.99 -64.37 -55.93
N MET A 179 -91.61 -64.91 -54.87
CA MET A 179 -91.62 -64.30 -53.55
C MET A 179 -90.23 -64.30 -52.92
N ASP A 180 -89.48 -65.41 -53.01
CA ASP A 180 -88.11 -65.51 -52.50
C ASP A 180 -87.17 -64.53 -53.22
N VAL A 181 -87.22 -64.50 -54.56
CA VAL A 181 -86.43 -63.55 -55.36
C VAL A 181 -86.81 -62.09 -55.06
N LYS A 182 -88.10 -61.80 -54.81
CA LYS A 182 -88.52 -60.45 -54.40
C LYS A 182 -87.98 -60.07 -53.02
N LYS A 183 -87.98 -61.00 -52.08
CA LYS A 183 -87.41 -60.79 -50.74
C LYS A 183 -85.89 -60.56 -50.84
N ASP A 184 -85.19 -61.41 -51.58
CA ASP A 184 -83.75 -61.25 -51.81
C ASP A 184 -83.44 -59.91 -52.47
N LEU A 185 -84.24 -59.50 -53.46
CA LEU A 185 -84.10 -58.19 -54.10
C LEU A 185 -84.26 -57.03 -53.10
N GLN A 186 -85.24 -57.12 -52.19
CA GLN A 186 -85.42 -56.11 -51.14
C GLN A 186 -84.22 -56.08 -50.17
N ASP A 187 -83.76 -57.24 -49.71
CA ASP A 187 -82.60 -57.36 -48.82
C ASP A 187 -81.32 -56.80 -49.49
N TRP A 188 -81.12 -57.09 -50.78
CA TRP A 188 -80.00 -56.54 -51.56
C TRP A 188 -80.12 -55.04 -51.77
N GLN A 189 -81.32 -54.51 -52.01
CA GLN A 189 -81.56 -53.07 -52.11
C GLN A 189 -81.26 -52.35 -50.80
N GLU A 190 -81.64 -52.92 -49.66
CA GLU A 190 -81.36 -52.33 -48.35
C GLU A 190 -79.86 -52.36 -48.02
N LYS A 191 -79.18 -53.49 -48.29
CA LYS A 191 -77.72 -53.59 -48.17
C LYS A 191 -76.99 -52.59 -49.07
N ALA A 192 -77.44 -52.40 -50.31
CA ALA A 192 -76.85 -51.44 -51.23
C ALA A 192 -77.00 -49.99 -50.70
N LYS A 193 -78.18 -49.63 -50.17
CA LYS A 193 -78.40 -48.31 -49.56
C LYS A 193 -77.52 -48.09 -48.33
N SER A 194 -77.39 -49.09 -47.46
CA SER A 194 -76.50 -49.00 -46.30
C SER A 194 -75.04 -48.80 -46.72
N ALA A 195 -74.56 -49.59 -47.70
CA ALA A 195 -73.19 -49.47 -48.20
C ALA A 195 -72.92 -48.12 -48.89
N GLU A 196 -73.90 -47.57 -49.62
CA GLU A 196 -73.80 -46.22 -50.21
C GLU A 196 -73.70 -45.13 -49.12
N ALA A 197 -74.47 -45.25 -48.04
CA ALA A 197 -74.39 -44.33 -46.91
C ALA A 197 -73.04 -44.42 -46.19
N ASP A 198 -72.53 -45.63 -45.95
CA ASP A 198 -71.21 -45.86 -45.34
C ASP A 198 -70.09 -45.30 -46.22
N LYS A 199 -70.19 -45.47 -47.54
CA LYS A 199 -69.24 -44.90 -48.50
C LYS A 199 -69.20 -43.36 -48.40
N ILE A 200 -70.36 -42.70 -48.36
CA ILE A 200 -70.43 -41.24 -48.24
C ILE A 200 -69.80 -40.77 -46.92
N ASN A 201 -70.08 -41.47 -45.82
CA ASN A 201 -69.49 -41.15 -44.52
C ASN A 201 -67.95 -41.32 -44.53
N LEU A 202 -67.44 -42.41 -45.10
CA LEU A 202 -66.01 -42.63 -45.25
C LEU A 202 -65.33 -41.60 -46.15
N GLU A 203 -65.99 -41.20 -47.25
CA GLU A 203 -65.49 -40.12 -48.12
C GLU A 203 -65.43 -38.78 -47.38
N HIS A 204 -66.42 -38.48 -46.53
CA HIS A 204 -66.41 -37.30 -45.67
C HIS A 204 -65.25 -37.35 -44.66
N ASP A 205 -65.08 -38.46 -43.97
CA ASP A 205 -64.00 -38.67 -42.99
C ASP A 205 -62.62 -38.55 -43.64
N ILE A 206 -62.44 -39.09 -44.85
CA ILE A 206 -61.20 -38.92 -45.63
C ILE A 206 -60.96 -37.44 -45.94
N GLY A 207 -62.00 -36.67 -46.26
CA GLY A 207 -61.90 -35.22 -46.45
C GLY A 207 -61.40 -34.50 -45.21
N VAL A 208 -62.03 -34.75 -44.06
CA VAL A 208 -61.66 -34.17 -42.77
C VAL A 208 -60.22 -34.53 -42.39
N LEU A 209 -59.82 -35.79 -42.55
CA LEU A 209 -58.46 -36.25 -42.25
C LEU A 209 -57.41 -35.59 -43.15
N LYS A 210 -57.73 -35.36 -44.43
CA LYS A 210 -56.83 -34.62 -45.34
C LYS A 210 -56.64 -33.17 -44.90
N ASP A 211 -57.70 -32.49 -44.49
CA ASP A 211 -57.63 -31.12 -44.01
C ASP A 211 -56.84 -31.02 -42.69
N GLN A 212 -57.04 -31.96 -41.77
CA GLN A 212 -56.25 -32.06 -40.54
C GLN A 212 -54.76 -32.32 -40.83
N LEU A 213 -54.44 -33.20 -41.79
CA LEU A 213 -53.06 -33.48 -42.19
C LEU A 213 -52.40 -32.24 -42.80
N SER A 214 -53.13 -31.50 -43.63
CA SER A 214 -52.66 -30.23 -44.21
C SER A 214 -52.37 -29.18 -43.14
N ALA A 215 -53.29 -29.02 -42.17
CA ALA A 215 -53.10 -28.12 -41.04
C ALA A 215 -51.88 -28.51 -40.18
N LYS A 216 -51.70 -29.80 -39.89
CA LYS A 216 -50.54 -30.30 -39.12
C LYS A 216 -49.22 -30.13 -39.85
N ARG A 217 -49.20 -30.30 -41.17
CA ARG A 217 -48.01 -29.98 -41.99
C ARG A 217 -47.65 -28.50 -41.91
N ALA A 218 -48.63 -27.61 -42.06
CA ALA A 218 -48.40 -26.18 -41.95
C ALA A 218 -47.92 -25.74 -40.55
N GLU A 219 -48.41 -26.39 -39.49
CA GLU A 219 -47.94 -26.18 -38.12
C GLU A 219 -46.48 -26.64 -37.94
N CYS A 220 -46.14 -27.83 -38.45
CA CYS A 220 -44.77 -28.36 -38.44
C CYS A 220 -43.79 -27.42 -39.15
N ASP A 221 -44.14 -26.92 -40.34
CA ASP A 221 -43.30 -26.00 -41.11
C ASP A 221 -43.08 -24.67 -40.37
N ARG A 222 -44.10 -24.16 -39.66
CA ARG A 222 -43.98 -22.95 -38.84
C ARG A 222 -43.04 -23.16 -37.66
N GLU A 223 -43.20 -24.27 -36.93
CA GLU A 223 -42.33 -24.59 -35.80
C GLU A 223 -40.89 -24.88 -36.25
N MET A 224 -40.69 -25.51 -37.42
CA MET A 224 -39.36 -25.72 -37.99
C MET A 224 -38.66 -24.38 -38.30
N LYS A 225 -39.35 -23.43 -38.93
CA LYS A 225 -38.81 -22.08 -39.19
C LYS A 225 -38.49 -21.32 -37.90
N LYS A 226 -39.34 -21.45 -36.88
CA LYS A 226 -39.13 -20.84 -35.56
C LYS A 226 -37.91 -21.45 -34.87
N LYS A 227 -37.76 -22.77 -34.91
CA LYS A 227 -36.60 -23.50 -34.40
C LYS A 227 -35.32 -23.03 -35.08
N GLU A 228 -35.27 -22.98 -36.41
CA GLU A 228 -34.07 -22.51 -37.12
C GLU A 228 -33.71 -21.07 -36.77
N ARG A 229 -34.70 -20.19 -36.57
CA ARG A 229 -34.45 -18.81 -36.14
C ARG A 229 -33.82 -18.77 -34.75
N LEU A 230 -34.40 -19.49 -33.79
CA LEU A 230 -33.89 -19.56 -32.42
C LEU A 230 -32.49 -20.20 -32.39
N GLU A 231 -32.22 -21.21 -33.22
CA GLU A 231 -30.89 -21.82 -33.34
C GLU A 231 -29.84 -20.83 -33.87
N ARG A 232 -30.20 -19.97 -34.84
CA ARG A 232 -29.32 -18.89 -35.31
C ARG A 232 -29.07 -17.87 -34.20
N GLU A 233 -30.12 -17.42 -33.51
CA GLU A 233 -29.99 -16.46 -32.39
C GLU A 233 -29.11 -17.03 -31.26
N VAL A 234 -29.29 -18.31 -30.89
CA VAL A 234 -28.43 -18.99 -29.89
C VAL A 234 -26.98 -19.06 -30.35
N LYS A 235 -26.72 -19.35 -31.63
CA LYS A 235 -25.36 -19.41 -32.17
C LYS A 235 -24.70 -18.03 -32.16
N GLU A 236 -25.42 -16.98 -32.53
CA GLU A 236 -24.94 -15.59 -32.50
C GLU A 236 -24.64 -15.14 -31.06
N LEU A 237 -25.53 -15.43 -30.12
CA LEU A 237 -25.32 -15.11 -28.69
C LEU A 237 -24.12 -15.86 -28.12
N LYS A 238 -23.92 -17.14 -28.47
CA LYS A 238 -22.72 -17.90 -28.08
C LYS A 238 -21.44 -17.28 -28.62
N ASN A 239 -21.40 -16.95 -29.91
CA ASN A 239 -20.24 -16.29 -30.51
C ASN A 239 -19.95 -14.92 -29.86
N SER A 240 -20.99 -14.15 -29.53
CA SER A 240 -20.85 -12.88 -28.83
C SER A 240 -20.31 -13.06 -27.42
N LEU A 241 -20.80 -14.07 -26.69
CA LEU A 241 -20.32 -14.43 -25.36
C LEU A 241 -18.83 -14.83 -25.38
N ASP A 242 -18.44 -15.71 -26.31
CA ASP A 242 -17.04 -16.14 -26.46
C ASP A 242 -16.12 -14.96 -26.80
N SER A 243 -16.55 -14.07 -27.70
CA SER A 243 -15.82 -12.84 -28.03
C SER A 243 -15.65 -11.94 -26.79
N LYS A 244 -16.71 -11.74 -26.01
CA LYS A 244 -16.65 -10.93 -24.77
C LYS A 244 -15.79 -11.60 -23.70
N GLN A 245 -15.81 -12.92 -23.60
CA GLN A 245 -14.97 -13.65 -22.67
C GLN A 245 -13.48 -13.55 -23.03
N ASN A 246 -13.15 -13.54 -24.32
CA ASN A 246 -11.78 -13.29 -24.79
C ASN A 246 -11.33 -11.85 -24.52
N GLU A 247 -12.17 -10.85 -24.78
CA GLU A 247 -11.89 -9.45 -24.42
C GLU A 247 -11.64 -9.28 -22.90
N VAL A 248 -12.42 -9.97 -22.06
CA VAL A 248 -12.24 -9.95 -20.60
C VAL A 248 -10.90 -10.57 -20.21
N LYS A 249 -10.51 -11.69 -20.80
CA LYS A 249 -9.20 -12.33 -20.55
C LYS A 249 -8.04 -11.42 -20.95
N GLU A 250 -8.12 -10.77 -22.10
CA GLU A 250 -7.11 -9.82 -22.59
C GLU A 250 -6.98 -8.60 -21.66
N LYS A 251 -8.13 -8.01 -21.26
CA LYS A 251 -8.15 -6.91 -20.29
C LYS A 251 -7.63 -7.33 -18.91
N MET A 252 -7.90 -8.56 -18.49
CA MET A 252 -7.37 -9.08 -17.24
C MET A 252 -5.85 -9.26 -17.30
N GLY A 253 -5.31 -9.74 -18.42
CA GLY A 253 -3.86 -9.83 -18.65
C GLY A 253 -3.17 -8.47 -18.61
N THR A 254 -3.68 -7.50 -19.38
CA THR A 254 -3.13 -6.13 -19.38
C THR A 254 -3.22 -5.44 -18.02
N MET A 255 -4.27 -5.70 -17.23
CA MET A 255 -4.40 -5.19 -15.87
C MET A 255 -3.30 -5.74 -14.95
N VAL A 256 -2.96 -7.03 -15.05
CA VAL A 256 -1.88 -7.63 -14.26
C VAL A 256 -0.53 -7.02 -14.64
N GLU A 257 -0.24 -6.88 -15.93
CA GLU A 257 0.99 -6.23 -16.42
C GLU A 257 1.12 -4.79 -15.92
N GLN A 258 0.04 -4.01 -15.98
CA GLN A 258 0.02 -2.65 -15.45
C GLN A 258 0.24 -2.62 -13.93
N GLN A 259 -0.31 -3.58 -13.19
CA GLN A 259 -0.15 -3.67 -11.74
C GLN A 259 1.31 -3.98 -11.35
N GLU A 260 2.01 -4.81 -12.13
CA GLU A 260 3.45 -5.04 -11.96
C GLU A 260 4.28 -3.79 -12.24
N VAL A 261 3.94 -3.03 -13.29
CA VAL A 261 4.62 -1.75 -13.61
C VAL A 261 4.43 -0.75 -12.48
N VAL A 262 3.22 -0.61 -11.94
CA VAL A 262 2.93 0.26 -10.80
C VAL A 262 3.74 -0.17 -9.57
N ALA A 263 3.80 -1.47 -9.24
CA ALA A 263 4.58 -1.96 -8.11
C ALA A 263 6.09 -1.66 -8.24
N LYS A 264 6.64 -1.79 -9.47
CA LYS A 264 8.03 -1.40 -9.77
C LYS A 264 8.25 0.10 -9.56
N LEU A 265 7.37 0.94 -10.11
CA LEU A 265 7.45 2.39 -9.98
C LEU A 265 7.31 2.85 -8.51
N GLU A 266 6.43 2.24 -7.73
CA GLU A 266 6.30 2.51 -6.29
C GLU A 266 7.57 2.16 -5.52
N THR A 267 8.23 1.07 -5.89
CA THR A 267 9.51 0.66 -5.29
C THR A 267 10.60 1.67 -5.61
N THR A 268 10.75 2.04 -6.88
CA THR A 268 11.72 3.07 -7.31
C THR A 268 11.43 4.42 -6.66
N LEU A 269 10.17 4.82 -6.53
CA LEU A 269 9.79 6.06 -5.83
C LEU A 269 10.20 6.04 -4.36
N ARG A 270 10.03 4.90 -3.68
CA ARG A 270 10.43 4.72 -2.28
C ARG A 270 11.96 4.83 -2.12
N GLU A 271 12.72 4.22 -3.02
CA GLU A 271 14.18 4.32 -3.05
C GLU A 271 14.65 5.75 -3.30
N GLN A 272 14.06 6.46 -4.27
CA GLN A 272 14.39 7.85 -4.56
C GLN A 272 14.08 8.77 -3.38
N LYS A 273 12.95 8.57 -2.68
CA LYS A 273 12.64 9.32 -1.45
C LYS A 273 13.69 9.11 -0.37
N ALA A 274 14.16 7.87 -0.16
CA ALA A 274 15.20 7.58 0.82
C ALA A 274 16.54 8.24 0.45
N ILE A 275 16.90 8.28 -0.84
CA ILE A 275 18.10 8.98 -1.32
C ILE A 275 17.99 10.49 -1.06
N VAL A 276 16.83 11.10 -1.37
CA VAL A 276 16.59 12.53 -1.14
C VAL A 276 16.64 12.86 0.35
N GLU A 277 15.99 12.08 1.22
CA GLU A 277 16.04 12.29 2.67
C GLU A 277 17.48 12.21 3.22
N LYS A 278 18.28 11.28 2.71
CA LYS A 278 19.71 11.19 3.07
C LYS A 278 20.48 12.42 2.60
N ALA A 279 20.28 12.86 1.35
CA ALA A 279 20.94 14.04 0.80
C ALA A 279 20.57 15.32 1.56
N VAL A 280 19.32 15.47 2.00
CA VAL A 280 18.87 16.59 2.83
C VAL A 280 19.59 16.59 4.18
N LYS A 281 19.70 15.44 4.86
CA LYS A 281 20.45 15.34 6.12
C LYS A 281 21.93 15.67 5.95
N ASP A 282 22.56 15.16 4.89
CA ASP A 282 23.97 15.45 4.59
C ASP A 282 24.18 16.95 4.30
N PHE A 283 23.24 17.57 3.59
CA PHE A 283 23.22 19.02 3.34
C PHE A 283 23.05 19.83 4.62
N GLU A 284 22.11 19.48 5.50
CA GLU A 284 21.90 20.13 6.79
C GLU A 284 23.15 20.06 7.66
N LEU A 285 23.81 18.89 7.73
CA LEU A 285 25.06 18.71 8.47
C LEU A 285 26.21 19.56 7.90
N ALA A 286 26.32 19.62 6.57
CA ALA A 286 27.30 20.47 5.90
C ALA A 286 27.04 21.96 6.20
N ASN A 287 25.77 22.38 6.14
CA ASN A 287 25.37 23.76 6.41
C ASN A 287 25.65 24.16 7.88
N GLN A 288 25.39 23.27 8.84
CA GLN A 288 25.75 23.50 10.25
C GLN A 288 27.26 23.66 10.43
N LYS A 289 28.09 22.88 9.73
CA LYS A 289 29.55 23.03 9.77
C LYS A 289 29.99 24.38 9.19
N VAL A 290 29.39 24.80 8.08
CA VAL A 290 29.68 26.11 7.46
C VAL A 290 29.33 27.25 8.42
N LEU A 291 28.13 27.24 9.02
CA LEU A 291 27.71 28.25 9.99
C LEU A 291 28.64 28.30 11.20
N LYS A 292 29.08 27.14 11.71
CA LYS A 292 30.05 27.09 12.81
C LYS A 292 31.39 27.69 12.41
N MET A 293 31.93 27.31 11.25
CA MET A 293 33.20 27.86 10.75
C MET A 293 33.11 29.38 10.50
N GLN A 294 31.95 29.88 10.05
CA GLN A 294 31.69 31.31 9.92
C GLN A 294 31.73 32.02 11.27
N GLY A 295 31.07 31.47 12.30
CA GLY A 295 31.12 32.00 13.66
C GLY A 295 32.53 32.00 14.26
N ASP A 296 33.26 30.89 14.12
CA ASP A 296 34.65 30.79 14.57
C ASP A 296 35.55 31.83 13.85
N LEU A 297 35.32 32.07 12.56
CA LEU A 297 36.05 33.07 11.78
C LEU A 297 35.74 34.50 12.25
N GLU A 298 34.47 34.83 12.51
CA GLU A 298 34.07 36.13 13.05
C GLU A 298 34.68 36.38 14.44
N GLU A 299 34.71 35.35 15.30
CA GLU A 299 35.38 35.43 16.61
C GLU A 299 36.88 35.72 16.45
N GLN A 300 37.56 35.02 15.53
CA GLN A 300 38.98 35.27 15.26
C GLN A 300 39.24 36.67 14.69
N ILE A 301 38.35 37.18 13.82
CA ILE A 301 38.44 38.55 13.30
C ILE A 301 38.30 39.56 14.44
N ASN A 302 37.34 39.37 15.34
CA ASN A 302 37.14 40.24 16.51
C ASN A 302 38.36 40.22 17.44
N ASN A 303 38.88 39.03 17.77
CA ASN A 303 40.07 38.87 18.60
C ASN A 303 41.30 39.55 17.97
N ASN A 304 41.52 39.38 16.67
CA ASN A 304 42.65 40.00 15.97
C ASN A 304 42.51 41.53 15.92
N THR A 305 41.29 42.03 15.72
CA THR A 305 41.00 43.48 15.77
C THR A 305 41.27 44.06 17.15
N GLN A 306 40.89 43.35 18.22
CA GLN A 306 41.18 43.76 19.60
C GLN A 306 42.67 43.76 19.89
N LEU A 307 43.39 42.70 19.52
CA LEU A 307 44.85 42.62 19.68
C LEU A 307 45.57 43.72 18.91
N LEU A 308 45.10 44.07 17.71
CA LEU A 308 45.64 45.20 16.94
C LEU A 308 45.45 46.54 17.67
N ALA A 309 44.27 46.77 18.28
CA ALA A 309 44.00 47.96 19.07
C ALA A 309 44.88 48.02 20.31
N GLU A 310 45.01 46.92 21.06
CA GLU A 310 45.89 46.82 22.23
C GLU A 310 47.36 47.04 21.86
N ASN A 311 47.81 46.49 20.73
CA ASN A 311 49.17 46.68 20.24
C ASN A 311 49.42 48.15 19.86
N SER A 312 48.47 48.78 19.16
CA SER A 312 48.55 50.21 18.85
C SER A 312 48.61 51.07 20.12
N GLN A 313 47.79 50.76 21.13
CA GLN A 313 47.80 51.46 22.42
C GLN A 313 49.14 51.30 23.13
N LYS A 314 49.66 50.08 23.24
CA LYS A 314 50.99 49.83 23.84
C LYS A 314 52.10 50.56 23.10
N GLN A 315 52.02 50.64 21.77
CA GLN A 315 53.02 51.36 20.97
C GLN A 315 53.02 52.86 21.27
N VAL A 316 51.85 53.47 21.52
CA VAL A 316 51.72 54.86 21.98
C VAL A 316 52.28 55.03 23.39
N GLU A 317 51.94 54.14 24.33
CA GLU A 317 52.48 54.17 25.70
C GLU A 317 54.00 54.05 25.72
N LEU A 318 54.56 53.16 24.91
CA LEU A 318 56.00 52.96 24.77
C LEU A 318 56.69 54.23 24.27
N LYS A 319 56.12 54.90 23.26
CA LYS A 319 56.62 56.16 22.74
C LYS A 319 56.58 57.29 23.78
N LEU A 320 55.49 57.39 24.56
CA LEU A 320 55.42 58.36 25.67
C LEU A 320 56.49 58.10 26.73
N LYS A 321 56.74 56.83 27.06
CA LYS A 321 57.81 56.46 28.01
C LYS A 321 59.20 56.72 27.45
N GLU A 322 59.42 56.51 26.16
CA GLU A 322 60.67 56.88 25.48
C GLU A 322 60.90 58.40 25.53
N ASP A 323 59.87 59.20 25.26
CA ASP A 323 59.92 60.67 25.36
C ASP A 323 60.20 61.14 26.80
N GLU A 324 59.57 60.52 27.81
CA GLU A 324 59.86 60.77 29.23
C GLU A 324 61.32 60.43 29.59
N ILE A 325 61.83 59.27 29.14
CA ILE A 325 63.22 58.86 29.35
C ILE A 325 64.18 59.87 28.73
N GLU A 326 63.89 60.34 27.52
CA GLU A 326 64.71 61.34 26.83
C GLU A 326 64.70 62.68 27.58
N SER A 327 63.53 63.12 28.08
CA SER A 327 63.42 64.29 28.95
C SER A 327 64.26 64.14 30.23
N PHE A 328 64.19 62.98 30.91
CA PHE A 328 65.01 62.72 32.08
C PHE A 328 66.50 62.68 31.77
N LYS A 329 66.92 62.12 30.64
CA LYS A 329 68.33 62.16 30.20
C LYS A 329 68.81 63.60 30.04
N GLN A 330 68.00 64.47 29.42
CA GLN A 330 68.32 65.89 29.27
C GLN A 330 68.43 66.60 30.63
N GLU A 331 67.50 66.32 31.56
CA GLU A 331 67.57 66.88 32.91
C GLU A 331 68.78 66.35 33.68
N ILE A 332 69.14 65.07 33.56
CA ILE A 332 70.37 64.51 34.14
C ILE A 332 71.61 65.24 33.62
N VAL A 333 71.68 65.51 32.31
CA VAL A 333 72.79 66.30 31.72
C VAL A 333 72.82 67.72 32.31
N ARG A 334 71.66 68.37 32.45
CA ARG A 334 71.56 69.71 33.04
C ARG A 334 72.00 69.73 34.50
N VAL A 335 71.50 68.80 35.31
CA VAL A 335 71.86 68.64 36.72
C VAL A 335 73.34 68.31 36.87
N ASN A 336 73.91 67.44 36.04
CA ASN A 336 75.33 67.14 36.05
C ASN A 336 76.19 68.38 35.75
N LYS A 337 75.80 69.22 34.77
CA LYS A 337 76.48 70.50 34.51
C LYS A 337 76.43 71.44 35.70
N VAL A 338 75.27 71.56 36.35
CA VAL A 338 75.11 72.38 37.56
C VAL A 338 75.96 71.82 38.71
N ARG A 339 75.97 70.50 38.90
CA ARG A 339 76.81 69.81 39.89
C ARG A 339 78.28 70.09 39.64
N GLU A 340 78.78 69.91 38.41
CA GLU A 340 80.18 70.20 38.05
C GLU A 340 80.55 71.67 38.27
N ALA A 341 79.68 72.61 37.86
CA ALA A 341 79.89 74.03 38.10
C ALA A 341 79.95 74.35 39.60
N THR A 342 79.10 73.72 40.41
CA THR A 342 79.07 73.88 41.86
C THR A 342 80.31 73.28 42.52
N VAL A 343 80.74 72.08 42.12
CA VAL A 343 81.98 71.45 42.59
C VAL A 343 83.20 72.31 42.24
N ASN A 344 83.25 72.87 41.03
CA ASN A 344 84.34 73.76 40.63
C ASN A 344 84.34 75.07 41.46
N LYS A 345 83.18 75.68 41.71
CA LYS A 345 83.06 76.82 42.63
C LYS A 345 83.52 76.45 44.04
N LEU A 346 83.12 75.28 44.54
CA LEU A 346 83.50 74.80 45.87
C LEU A 346 85.02 74.65 45.99
N LYS A 347 85.68 74.06 44.98
CA LYS A 347 87.15 73.98 44.91
C LYS A 347 87.83 75.35 44.91
N VAL A 348 87.26 76.35 44.22
CA VAL A 348 87.79 77.72 44.22
C VAL A 348 87.67 78.35 45.62
N VAL A 349 86.52 78.18 46.26
CA VAL A 349 86.30 78.68 47.62
C VAL A 349 87.19 77.97 48.63
N GLU A 350 87.39 76.65 48.51
CA GLU A 350 88.33 75.88 49.34
C GLU A 350 89.76 76.41 49.19
N LYS A 351 90.24 76.64 47.96
CA LYS A 351 91.56 77.27 47.73
C LYS A 351 91.67 78.67 48.33
N GLN A 352 90.63 79.49 48.18
CA GLN A 352 90.59 80.82 48.80
C GLN A 352 90.63 80.73 50.32
N LYS A 353 89.92 79.76 50.90
CA LYS A 353 89.96 79.49 52.34
C LYS A 353 91.36 79.05 52.78
N GLU A 354 92.01 78.12 52.09
CA GLU A 354 93.39 77.68 52.38
C GLU A 354 94.37 78.86 52.34
N GLU A 355 94.25 79.75 51.34
CA GLU A 355 95.06 80.96 51.23
C GLU A 355 94.82 81.92 52.41
N VAL A 356 93.56 82.13 52.80
CA VAL A 356 93.22 82.96 53.97
C VAL A 356 93.72 82.32 55.27
N GLU A 357 93.63 80.99 55.41
CA GLU A 357 94.19 80.26 56.56
C GLU A 357 95.71 80.40 56.62
N ARG A 358 96.40 80.30 55.49
CA ARG A 358 97.84 80.56 55.39
C ARG A 358 98.20 82.00 55.74
N GLN A 359 97.46 82.98 55.23
CA GLN A 359 97.64 84.39 55.61
C GLN A 359 97.43 84.60 57.11
N ARG A 360 96.42 83.94 57.70
CA ARG A 360 96.18 83.97 59.14
C ARG A 360 97.37 83.37 59.90
N GLU A 361 97.93 82.25 59.46
CA GLU A 361 99.12 81.65 60.07
C GLU A 361 100.35 82.56 59.97
N ASP A 362 100.60 83.15 58.80
CA ASP A 362 101.69 84.11 58.59
C ASP A 362 101.54 85.34 59.51
N LEU A 363 100.34 85.91 59.60
CA LEU A 363 100.05 87.02 60.51
C LEU A 363 100.20 86.61 61.98
N THR A 364 99.80 85.39 62.35
CA THR A 364 99.97 84.87 63.71
C THR A 364 101.47 84.74 64.04
N SER A 365 102.26 84.21 63.11
CA SER A 365 103.72 84.11 63.22
C SER A 365 104.39 85.48 63.33
N GLN A 366 103.98 86.46 62.51
CA GLN A 366 104.44 87.85 62.61
C GLN A 366 104.08 88.48 63.95
N THR A 367 102.87 88.25 64.45
CA THR A 367 102.42 88.74 65.76
C THR A 367 103.30 88.14 66.87
N LEU A 368 103.56 86.84 66.82
CA LEU A 368 104.41 86.13 67.78
C LEU A 368 105.88 86.63 67.74
N LYS A 369 106.36 87.02 66.54
CA LYS A 369 107.68 87.62 66.37
C LYS A 369 107.74 89.04 66.95
N LEU A 370 106.72 89.86 66.67
CA LEU A 370 106.59 91.20 67.26
C LEU A 370 106.45 91.15 68.78
N GLU A 371 105.70 90.19 69.32
CA GLU A 371 105.60 89.95 70.77
C GLU A 371 106.96 89.62 71.38
N LYS A 372 107.76 88.76 70.73
CA LYS A 372 109.15 88.48 71.14
C LYS A 372 110.05 89.71 71.08
N ASP A 373 109.93 90.53 70.03
CA ASP A 373 110.71 91.75 69.88
C ASP A 373 110.33 92.78 70.95
N VAL A 374 109.04 92.90 71.29
CA VAL A 374 108.55 93.74 72.40
C VAL A 374 109.07 93.24 73.74
N GLU A 375 109.08 91.93 73.98
CA GLU A 375 109.64 91.32 75.20
C GLU A 375 111.16 91.57 75.29
N ALA A 376 111.87 91.50 74.17
CA ALA A 376 113.29 91.81 74.08
C ALA A 376 113.56 93.30 74.35
N GLN A 377 112.75 94.21 73.80
CA GLN A 377 112.82 95.65 74.07
C GLN A 377 112.53 95.97 75.54
N ARG A 378 111.56 95.29 76.17
CA ARG A 378 111.31 95.40 77.62
C ARG A 378 112.54 94.99 78.43
N LYS A 379 113.21 93.88 78.08
CA LYS A 379 114.45 93.46 78.73
C LYS A 379 115.59 94.47 78.57
N LEU A 380 115.75 95.07 77.40
CA LEU A 380 116.75 96.12 77.16
C LEU A 380 116.46 97.38 77.99
N ALA A 381 115.20 97.80 78.06
CA ALA A 381 114.79 98.93 78.90
C ALA A 381 115.04 98.67 80.40
N GLU A 382 114.81 97.43 80.87
CA GLU A 382 115.10 97.03 82.25
C GLU A 382 116.61 97.03 82.56
N GLN A 383 117.45 96.65 81.58
CA GLN A 383 118.91 96.70 81.69
C GLN A 383 119.45 98.14 81.73
N GLU A 384 118.92 99.03 80.89
CA GLU A 384 119.28 100.46 80.89
C GLU A 384 118.85 101.14 82.21
N ARG A 385 117.71 100.77 82.79
CA ARG A 385 117.29 101.28 84.12
C ARG A 385 118.28 100.92 85.22
N LYS A 386 118.81 99.68 85.21
CA LYS A 386 119.84 99.24 86.17
C LYS A 386 121.15 100.01 86.02
N ARG A 387 121.58 100.26 84.77
CA ARG A 387 122.76 101.09 84.48
C ARG A 387 122.63 102.51 85.02
N LEU A 388 121.44 103.10 84.91
CA LEU A 388 121.17 104.45 85.40
C LEU A 388 121.27 104.53 86.94
N GLU A 389 120.80 103.49 87.65
CA GLU A 389 120.90 103.39 89.11
C GLU A 389 122.35 103.24 89.60
N GLU A 390 123.23 102.57 88.85
CA GLU A 390 124.66 102.45 89.15
C GLU A 390 125.40 103.79 88.99
N SER A 391 125.15 104.53 87.89
CA SER A 391 125.76 105.85 87.68
C SER A 391 125.32 106.90 88.71
N LEU A 392 124.10 106.78 89.25
CA LEU A 392 123.63 107.64 90.35
C LEU A 392 124.39 107.38 91.66
N ARG A 393 124.76 106.12 91.95
CA ARG A 393 125.54 105.77 93.14
C ARG A 393 126.98 106.28 93.06
N GLU A 394 127.61 106.22 91.88
CA GLU A 394 128.97 106.73 91.68
C GLU A 394 129.07 108.26 91.86
N ARG A 395 128.03 108.99 91.42
CA ARG A 395 127.96 110.45 91.61
C ARG A 395 127.92 110.86 93.08
N ASP A 396 127.18 110.13 93.91
CA ASP A 396 127.01 110.47 95.33
C ASP A 396 128.25 110.11 96.17
N VAL A 397 129.05 109.12 95.74
CA VAL A 397 130.35 108.78 96.36
C VAL A 397 131.41 109.86 96.08
N LEU A 398 131.47 110.38 94.84
CA LEU A 398 132.41 111.43 94.45
C LEU A 398 132.15 112.77 95.17
N ASN A 399 130.90 113.09 95.49
CA ASN A 399 130.56 114.30 96.26
C ASN A 399 130.98 114.22 97.73
N LYS A 400 131.01 113.02 98.35
CA LYS A 400 131.46 112.87 99.74
C LYS A 400 132.96 113.06 99.92
N MET A 401 133.79 112.58 98.98
CA MET A 401 135.25 112.69 99.08
C MET A 401 135.78 114.12 98.94
N LYS A 402 135.07 115.01 98.24
CA LYS A 402 135.48 116.41 98.05
C LYS A 402 135.38 117.26 99.34
N THR A 403 134.50 116.90 100.26
CA THR A 403 134.24 117.67 101.49
C THR A 403 135.16 117.34 102.67
N GLN A 404 135.97 116.27 102.61
CA GLN A 404 136.82 115.84 103.73
C GLN A 404 138.30 116.24 103.65
N ALA A 405 138.77 116.85 102.56
CA ALA A 405 140.18 117.26 102.40
C ALA A 405 140.44 118.78 102.57
N MET A 406 139.43 119.58 102.97
CA MET A 406 139.54 121.04 103.13
C MET A 406 139.48 121.56 104.59
N MET A 407 139.55 120.71 105.61
CA MET A 407 139.71 121.14 107.01
C MET A 407 140.77 120.27 107.71
N GLU A 408 141.77 120.92 108.35
CA GLU A 408 142.88 120.38 109.18
C GLU A 408 144.12 119.92 108.37
N SER A 409 145.32 120.54 108.43
CA SER A 409 146.00 121.35 109.46
C SER A 409 146.06 120.73 110.85
#